data_AF-A0A0W8FAT6-F1
#
_entry.id   AF-A0A0W8FAT6-F1
#
_cell.length_a   1.000
_cell.length_b   1.000
_cell.length_c   1.000
_cell.angle_alpha   90.00
_cell.angle_beta   90.00
_cell.angle_gamma   90.00
#
_symmetry.space_group_name_H-M   'P 1'
#
loop_
_entity.id
_entity.type
_entity.pdbx_description
1 polymer ?
#
loop_
_entity_poly.entity_id
_entity_poly.type
_entity_poly.pdbx_seq_one_letter_code
_entity_poly.pdbx_strand_id
1 'polypeptide(L)'
;MGYPGKSRKMYARPRTPWQAERIAGEVEVVKAYGLRNKRELWKAQAVLKKYRQASRKLLAAVSLGEEPPQAQAILNRLKKLGMLKEEGDLDSILSMKVNDVLERRLQTQVYRQGLANSLKQARQFIVHGHIQVSGRRVDVPGYLVPRGEEMSIDYYMGSPMASEGHPERASRTPRVEG
;
A
#
# COMPACT_ATOMS: atom_id res chain seq x y z
N MET A 1 12.94 31.30 17.17
CA MET A 1 13.10 29.83 17.30
C MET A 1 12.81 29.22 15.93
N GLY A 2 13.82 28.74 15.21
CA GLY A 2 13.65 28.19 13.86
C GLY A 2 13.07 26.78 13.89
N TYR A 3 12.27 26.39 12.89
CA TYR A 3 11.73 25.04 12.80
C TYR A 3 12.85 24.03 12.47
N PRO A 4 13.18 23.07 13.34
CA PRO A 4 14.36 22.20 13.18
C PRO A 4 14.20 21.12 12.08
N GLY A 5 12.99 20.89 11.59
CA GLY A 5 12.68 19.82 10.63
C GLY A 5 12.83 20.25 9.16
N LYS A 6 13.79 19.67 8.43
CA LYS A 6 13.84 19.79 6.97
C LYS A 6 12.88 18.79 6.32
N SER A 7 11.90 19.29 5.54
CA SER A 7 11.04 18.45 4.71
C SER A 7 11.86 17.73 3.64
N ARG A 8 11.86 16.39 3.65
CA ARG A 8 12.53 15.55 2.65
C ARG A 8 11.51 14.81 1.81
N LYS A 9 11.84 14.59 0.53
CA LYS A 9 10.99 13.81 -0.38
C LYS A 9 10.95 12.35 0.08
N MET A 10 9.76 11.76 0.05
CA MET A 10 9.52 10.35 0.37
C MET A 10 9.79 9.41 -0.82
N TYR A 11 10.29 9.92 -1.94
CA TYR A 11 10.55 9.15 -3.15
C TYR A 11 11.82 9.65 -3.84
N ALA A 12 12.46 8.78 -4.60
CA ALA A 12 13.57 9.11 -5.48
C ALA A 12 13.08 9.14 -6.93
N ARG A 13 13.66 10.02 -7.74
CA ARG A 13 13.44 10.01 -9.19
C ARG A 13 14.42 9.01 -9.84
N PRO A 14 14.07 8.41 -10.99
CA PRO A 14 15.02 7.67 -11.81
C PRO A 14 16.23 8.54 -12.15
N ARG A 15 17.42 7.94 -12.15
CA ARG A 15 18.67 8.63 -12.55
C ARG A 15 18.64 8.98 -14.04
N THR A 16 18.14 8.06 -14.87
CA THR A 16 18.03 8.18 -16.33
C THR A 16 16.55 8.35 -16.73
N PRO A 17 16.15 9.56 -17.16
CA PRO A 17 14.73 9.85 -17.42
C PRO A 17 14.12 9.09 -18.59
N TRP A 18 14.87 8.85 -19.67
CA TRP A 18 14.37 8.25 -20.90
C TRP A 18 14.93 6.84 -21.10
N GLN A 19 14.29 5.87 -20.46
CA GLN A 19 14.57 4.45 -20.66
C GLN A 19 13.25 3.77 -21.02
N ALA A 20 13.14 3.28 -22.25
CA ALA A 20 11.90 2.75 -22.80
C ALA A 20 11.32 1.60 -21.95
N GLU A 21 12.14 0.60 -21.64
CA GLU A 21 11.75 -0.58 -20.85
C GLU A 21 11.23 -0.19 -19.46
N ARG A 22 11.97 0.67 -18.73
CA ARG A 22 11.53 1.16 -17.42
C ARG A 22 10.21 1.92 -17.53
N ILE A 23 10.09 2.80 -18.54
CA ILE A 23 8.88 3.60 -18.74
C ILE A 23 7.68 2.70 -19.01
N ALA A 24 7.84 1.67 -19.86
CA ALA A 24 6.81 0.69 -20.19
C ALA A 24 6.37 -0.09 -18.94
N GLY A 25 7.31 -0.69 -18.20
CA GLY A 25 6.98 -1.44 -16.97
C GLY A 25 6.33 -0.56 -15.88
N GLU A 26 6.78 0.68 -15.72
CA GLU A 26 6.11 1.63 -14.80
C GLU A 26 4.68 1.95 -15.25
N VAL A 27 4.43 2.07 -16.56
CA VAL A 27 3.10 2.36 -17.10
C VAL A 27 2.16 1.17 -16.92
N GLU A 28 2.65 -0.05 -17.10
CA GLU A 28 1.89 -1.28 -16.84
C GLU A 28 1.41 -1.33 -15.39
N VAL A 29 2.32 -1.12 -14.43
CA VAL A 29 1.96 -1.11 -13.00
C VAL A 29 1.00 0.03 -12.66
N VAL A 30 1.21 1.22 -13.25
CA VAL A 30 0.31 2.37 -13.06
C VAL A 30 -1.11 2.06 -13.58
N LYS A 31 -1.22 1.39 -14.74
CA LYS A 31 -2.50 0.97 -15.30
C LYS A 31 -3.16 -0.10 -14.44
N ALA A 32 -2.41 -1.15 -14.07
CA ALA A 32 -2.90 -2.27 -13.28
C ALA A 32 -3.49 -1.82 -11.93
N TYR A 33 -2.84 -0.88 -11.23
CA TYR A 33 -3.28 -0.39 -9.92
C TYR A 33 -4.09 0.93 -10.00
N GLY A 34 -4.41 1.44 -11.19
CA GLY A 34 -5.16 2.68 -11.36
C GLY A 34 -4.52 3.88 -10.65
N LEU A 35 -3.19 3.98 -10.68
CA LEU A 35 -2.44 5.05 -10.03
C LEU A 35 -2.59 6.36 -10.81
N ARG A 36 -2.67 7.50 -10.12
CA ARG A 36 -2.80 8.81 -10.78
C ARG A 36 -1.52 9.23 -11.49
N ASN A 37 -0.37 8.90 -10.91
CA ASN A 37 0.92 9.33 -11.43
C ASN A 37 2.05 8.35 -11.08
N LYS A 38 3.17 8.43 -11.82
CA LYS A 38 4.38 7.65 -11.54
C LYS A 38 5.01 7.96 -10.17
N ARG A 39 4.72 9.12 -9.59
CA ARG A 39 5.23 9.49 -8.25
C ARG A 39 4.66 8.57 -7.17
N GLU A 40 3.42 8.12 -7.30
CA GLU A 40 2.83 7.13 -6.39
C GLU A 40 3.57 5.79 -6.46
N LEU A 41 3.92 5.34 -7.67
CA LEU A 41 4.76 4.17 -7.87
C LEU A 41 6.15 4.33 -7.25
N TRP A 42 6.80 5.48 -7.47
CA TRP A 42 8.13 5.74 -6.88
C TRP A 42 8.11 5.84 -5.35
N LYS A 43 7.00 6.27 -4.76
CA LYS A 43 6.80 6.20 -3.30
C LYS A 43 6.74 4.74 -2.82
N ALA A 44 5.99 3.88 -3.50
CA ALA A 44 5.94 2.45 -3.17
C ALA A 44 7.32 1.78 -3.31
N GLN A 45 8.05 2.08 -4.39
CA GLN A 45 9.43 1.63 -4.58
C GLN A 45 10.37 2.13 -3.48
N ALA A 46 10.22 3.38 -3.03
CA ALA A 46 11.03 3.94 -1.96
C ALA A 46 10.74 3.27 -0.61
N VAL A 47 9.48 2.92 -0.32
CA VAL A 47 9.10 2.12 0.85
C VAL A 47 9.78 0.75 0.82
N LEU A 48 9.71 0.04 -0.30
CA LEU A 48 10.38 -1.25 -0.48
C LEU A 48 11.91 -1.12 -0.32
N LYS A 49 12.51 -0.11 -0.93
CA LYS A 49 13.95 0.16 -0.81
C LYS A 49 14.36 0.39 0.65
N LYS A 50 13.56 1.13 1.43
CA LYS A 50 13.80 1.38 2.84
C LYS A 50 13.84 0.07 3.65
N TYR A 51 12.87 -0.81 3.45
CA TYR A 51 12.83 -2.09 4.16
C TYR A 51 13.95 -3.03 3.73
N ARG A 52 14.29 -3.09 2.44
CA ARG A 52 15.44 -3.87 1.94
C ARG A 52 16.78 -3.37 2.48
N GLN A 53 16.96 -2.05 2.60
CA GLN A 53 18.16 -1.47 3.22
C GLN A 53 18.24 -1.82 4.71
N ALA A 54 17.11 -1.74 5.42
CA ALA A 54 17.05 -2.13 6.82
C ALA A 54 17.35 -3.63 7.00
N SER A 55 16.74 -4.51 6.20
CA SER A 55 17.00 -5.95 6.22
C SER A 55 18.48 -6.28 6.00
N ARG A 56 19.14 -5.73 4.97
CA ARG A 56 20.58 -5.95 4.75
C ARG A 56 21.45 -5.54 5.94
N LYS A 57 21.13 -4.40 6.57
CA LYS A 57 21.87 -3.93 7.75
C LYS A 57 21.69 -4.90 8.93
N LEU A 58 20.47 -5.38 9.13
CA LEU A 58 20.14 -6.30 10.22
C LEU A 58 20.73 -7.69 9.99
N LEU A 59 20.69 -8.21 8.76
CA LEU A 59 21.34 -9.46 8.39
C LEU A 59 22.85 -9.42 8.64
N ALA A 60 23.50 -8.29 8.34
CA ALA A 60 24.91 -8.10 8.66
C ALA A 60 25.17 -8.12 10.18
N ALA A 61 24.32 -7.49 10.99
CA ALA A 61 24.44 -7.54 12.45
C ALA A 61 24.23 -8.96 13.00
N VAL A 62 23.22 -9.67 12.50
CA VAL A 62 22.96 -11.07 12.88
C VAL A 62 24.13 -11.98 12.53
N SER A 63 24.78 -11.76 11.37
CA SER A 63 25.98 -12.52 10.99
C SER A 63 27.18 -12.29 11.91
N LEU A 64 27.20 -11.17 12.64
CA LEU A 64 28.22 -10.85 13.65
C LEU A 64 27.84 -11.38 15.06
N GLY A 65 26.69 -12.07 15.20
CA GLY A 65 26.20 -12.59 16.48
C GLY A 65 25.39 -11.58 17.31
N GLU A 66 25.07 -10.41 16.75
CA GLU A 66 24.19 -9.44 17.41
C GLU A 66 22.72 -9.75 17.13
N GLU A 67 21.85 -9.70 18.14
CA GLU A 67 20.39 -9.81 17.97
C GLU A 67 19.72 -8.44 18.15
N PRO A 68 19.66 -7.61 17.09
CA PRO A 68 19.06 -6.29 17.21
C PRO A 68 17.54 -6.41 17.43
N PRO A 69 16.95 -5.80 18.49
CA PRO A 69 15.50 -5.83 18.74
C PRO A 69 14.69 -5.19 17.60
N GLN A 70 15.36 -4.34 16.80
CA GLN A 70 14.79 -3.72 15.60
C GLN A 70 14.38 -4.76 14.54
N ALA A 71 15.04 -5.92 14.49
CA ALA A 71 14.71 -6.97 13.52
C ALA A 71 13.29 -7.50 13.73
N GLN A 72 12.97 -7.92 14.96
CA GLN A 72 11.64 -8.39 15.31
C GLN A 72 10.59 -7.29 15.11
N ALA A 73 10.90 -6.04 15.48
CA ALA A 73 9.99 -4.92 15.29
C ALA A 73 9.63 -4.66 13.81
N ILE A 74 10.61 -4.76 12.90
CA ILE A 74 10.39 -4.61 11.46
C ILE A 74 9.55 -5.78 10.91
N LEU A 75 9.88 -7.01 11.29
CA LEU A 75 9.12 -8.19 10.88
C LEU A 75 7.66 -8.09 11.35
N ASN A 76 7.43 -7.79 12.62
CA ASN A 76 6.09 -7.62 13.19
C ASN A 76 5.30 -6.53 12.47
N ARG A 77 5.96 -5.42 12.11
CA ARG A 77 5.33 -4.35 11.33
C ARG A 77 4.94 -4.80 9.93
N LEU A 78 5.80 -5.53 9.22
CA LEU A 78 5.52 -5.99 7.86
C LEU A 78 4.44 -7.08 7.82
N LYS A 79 4.46 -8.01 8.80
CA LYS A 79 3.41 -9.02 9.00
C LYS A 79 2.07 -8.37 9.32
N LYS A 80 2.04 -7.40 10.25
CA LYS A 80 0.84 -6.62 10.56
C LYS A 80 0.27 -5.87 9.35
N LEU A 81 1.13 -5.36 8.47
CA LEU A 81 0.72 -4.69 7.24
C LEU A 81 0.29 -5.66 6.13
N GLY A 82 0.50 -6.98 6.30
CA GLY A 82 0.23 -7.98 5.27
C GLY A 82 1.16 -7.91 4.06
N MET A 83 2.34 -7.27 4.19
CA MET A 83 3.35 -7.20 3.13
C MET A 83 4.28 -8.41 3.12
N LEU A 84 4.29 -9.16 4.22
CA LEU A 84 5.11 -10.35 4.41
C LEU A 84 4.20 -11.48 4.91
N LYS A 85 4.49 -12.72 4.50
CA LYS A 85 3.81 -13.91 5.03
C LYS A 85 4.14 -14.10 6.52
N GLU A 86 3.29 -14.83 7.25
CA GLU A 86 3.48 -15.07 8.69
C GLU A 86 4.80 -15.81 9.00
N GLU A 87 5.24 -16.67 8.09
CA GLU A 87 6.51 -17.41 8.17
C GLU A 87 7.70 -16.64 7.60
N GLY A 88 7.51 -15.40 7.14
CA GLY A 88 8.57 -14.65 6.48
C GLY A 88 9.66 -14.16 7.42
N ASP A 89 10.90 -14.29 6.95
CA ASP A 89 12.13 -13.90 7.65
C ASP A 89 12.74 -12.59 7.09
N LEU A 90 13.87 -12.16 7.67
CA LEU A 90 14.61 -10.99 7.18
C LEU A 90 15.05 -11.14 5.72
N ASP A 91 15.39 -12.36 5.30
CA ASP A 91 15.78 -12.64 3.91
C ASP A 91 14.58 -12.51 2.95
N SER A 92 13.40 -12.94 3.38
CA SER A 92 12.16 -12.80 2.61
C SER A 92 11.81 -11.34 2.28
N ILE A 93 12.27 -10.37 3.08
CA ILE A 93 12.12 -8.94 2.78
C ILE A 93 12.87 -8.56 1.48
N LEU A 94 13.96 -9.25 1.15
CA LEU A 94 14.74 -8.97 -0.04
C LEU A 94 14.01 -9.40 -1.32
N SER A 95 13.21 -10.46 -1.28
CA SER A 95 12.44 -10.96 -2.42
C SER A 95 11.10 -10.24 -2.67
N MET A 96 10.63 -9.42 -1.73
CA MET A 96 9.38 -8.64 -1.88
C MET A 96 9.35 -7.78 -3.14
N LYS A 97 8.19 -7.71 -3.79
CA LYS A 97 7.94 -6.93 -5.00
C LYS A 97 7.22 -5.62 -4.67
N VAL A 98 7.16 -4.73 -5.67
CA VAL A 98 6.42 -3.46 -5.52
C VAL A 98 4.91 -3.71 -5.45
N ASN A 99 4.43 -4.76 -6.11
CA ASN A 99 3.04 -5.19 -6.11
C ASN A 99 2.55 -5.49 -4.68
N ASP A 100 3.37 -6.13 -3.86
CA ASP A 100 3.06 -6.42 -2.45
C ASP A 100 2.76 -5.14 -1.67
N VAL A 101 3.41 -4.02 -1.99
CA VAL A 101 3.12 -2.72 -1.36
C VAL A 101 1.85 -2.07 -1.92
N LEU A 102 1.59 -2.24 -3.22
CA LEU A 102 0.44 -1.65 -3.90
C LEU A 102 -0.88 -2.38 -3.63
N GLU A 103 -0.84 -3.69 -3.42
CA GLU A 103 -2.01 -4.48 -3.00
C GLU A 103 -2.53 -4.06 -1.63
N ARG A 104 -1.66 -3.59 -0.73
CA ARG A 104 -2.05 -3.14 0.62
C ARG A 104 -2.70 -1.76 0.68
N ARG A 105 -2.80 -1.06 -0.45
CA ARG A 105 -3.41 0.28 -0.50
C ARG A 105 -4.92 0.17 -0.37
N LEU A 106 -5.54 1.14 0.33
CA LEU A 106 -6.98 1.21 0.50
C LEU A 106 -7.73 1.20 -0.84
N GLN A 107 -7.22 1.91 -1.85
CA GLN A 107 -7.80 1.89 -3.20
C GLN A 107 -7.91 0.48 -3.78
N THR A 108 -6.85 -0.31 -3.64
CA THR A 108 -6.81 -1.69 -4.13
C THR A 108 -7.73 -2.58 -3.31
N GLN A 109 -7.67 -2.46 -1.98
CA GLN A 109 -8.50 -3.24 -1.06
C GLN A 109 -10.01 -3.03 -1.30
N VAL A 110 -10.45 -1.78 -1.45
CA VAL A 110 -11.85 -1.43 -1.77
C VAL A 110 -12.30 -2.08 -3.08
N TYR A 111 -11.42 -2.10 -4.10
CA TYR A 111 -11.70 -2.77 -5.36
C TYR A 111 -11.75 -4.29 -5.23
N ARG A 112 -10.80 -4.90 -4.53
CA ARG A 112 -10.73 -6.36 -4.30
C ARG A 112 -11.94 -6.88 -3.52
N GLN A 113 -12.44 -6.10 -2.56
CA GLN A 113 -13.63 -6.45 -1.78
C GLN A 113 -14.95 -6.23 -2.53
N GLY A 114 -14.92 -5.71 -3.75
CA GLY A 114 -16.13 -5.49 -4.55
C GLY A 114 -16.96 -4.28 -4.11
N LEU A 115 -16.42 -3.36 -3.30
CA LEU A 115 -17.10 -2.12 -2.91
C LEU A 115 -17.11 -1.07 -4.04
N ALA A 116 -16.33 -1.30 -5.10
CA ALA A 116 -16.30 -0.48 -6.31
C ALA A 116 -16.08 -1.36 -7.54
N ASN A 117 -16.67 -0.94 -8.67
CA ASN A 117 -16.59 -1.68 -9.94
C ASN A 117 -15.25 -1.50 -10.66
N SER A 118 -14.50 -0.44 -10.34
CA SER A 118 -13.18 -0.16 -10.90
C SER A 118 -12.26 0.52 -9.88
N LEU A 119 -10.95 0.44 -10.10
CA LEU A 119 -9.95 1.12 -9.27
C LEU A 119 -10.09 2.65 -9.28
N LYS A 120 -10.59 3.22 -10.38
CA LYS A 120 -10.88 4.67 -10.49
C LYS A 120 -12.08 5.05 -9.63
N GLN A 121 -13.15 4.26 -9.68
CA GLN A 121 -14.33 4.46 -8.84
C GLN A 121 -13.99 4.28 -7.35
N ALA A 122 -13.19 3.26 -7.00
CA ALA A 122 -12.68 3.09 -5.64
C ALA A 122 -11.97 4.36 -5.13
N ARG A 123 -11.13 4.96 -5.98
CA ARG A 123 -10.45 6.21 -5.64
C ARG A 123 -11.41 7.37 -5.43
N GLN A 124 -12.44 7.49 -6.27
CA GLN A 124 -13.46 8.52 -6.14
C GLN A 124 -14.22 8.38 -4.82
N PHE A 125 -14.64 7.16 -4.47
CA PHE A 125 -15.34 6.87 -3.22
C PHE A 125 -14.51 7.21 -1.99
N ILE A 126 -13.22 6.86 -2.01
CA ILE A 126 -12.30 7.22 -0.93
C ILE A 126 -12.18 8.75 -0.83
N VAL A 127 -11.83 9.44 -1.91
CA VAL A 127 -11.61 10.90 -1.90
C VAL A 127 -12.86 11.68 -1.49
N HIS A 128 -14.04 11.21 -1.90
CA HIS A 128 -15.31 11.83 -1.50
C HIS A 128 -15.76 11.45 -0.08
N GLY A 129 -15.04 10.54 0.60
CA GLY A 129 -15.31 10.17 1.99
C GLY A 129 -16.45 9.18 2.17
N HIS A 130 -16.73 8.36 1.15
CA HIS A 130 -17.76 7.33 1.19
C HIS A 130 -17.29 6.01 1.82
N ILE A 131 -16.00 5.89 2.14
CA ILE A 131 -15.38 4.67 2.70
C ILE A 131 -14.95 4.92 4.14
N GLN A 132 -15.14 3.90 4.98
CA GLN A 132 -14.61 3.83 6.33
C GLN A 132 -13.71 2.60 6.52
N VAL A 133 -12.76 2.71 7.45
CA VAL A 133 -11.91 1.61 7.92
C VAL A 133 -12.00 1.61 9.45
N SER A 134 -12.33 0.48 10.06
CA SER A 134 -12.49 0.36 11.52
C SER A 134 -13.44 1.43 12.11
N GLY A 135 -14.53 1.76 11.38
CA GLY A 135 -15.51 2.78 11.77
C GLY A 135 -15.05 4.23 11.60
N ARG A 136 -13.84 4.48 11.08
CA ARG A 136 -13.31 5.83 10.83
C ARG A 136 -13.36 6.13 9.34
N ARG A 137 -13.86 7.31 8.98
CA ARG A 137 -13.82 7.80 7.59
C ARG A 137 -12.36 8.00 7.15
N VAL A 138 -11.97 7.38 6.04
CA VAL A 138 -10.63 7.52 5.46
C VAL A 138 -10.75 8.07 4.04
N ASP A 139 -10.08 9.19 3.78
CA ASP A 139 -10.12 9.93 2.52
C ASP A 139 -8.84 9.82 1.68
N VAL A 140 -7.84 9.07 2.16
CA VAL A 140 -6.54 8.91 1.51
C VAL A 140 -6.43 7.55 0.79
N PRO A 141 -6.42 7.51 -0.56
CA PRO A 141 -6.30 6.25 -1.32
C PRO A 141 -4.97 5.51 -1.14
N GLY A 142 -3.94 6.23 -0.68
CA GLY A 142 -2.61 5.69 -0.37
C GLY A 142 -2.45 5.15 1.04
N TYR A 143 -3.52 5.11 1.84
CA TYR A 143 -3.52 4.49 3.15
C TYR A 143 -3.18 3.00 3.03
N LEU A 144 -2.24 2.52 3.84
CA LEU A 144 -1.83 1.11 3.87
C LEU A 144 -2.66 0.41 4.93
N VAL A 145 -3.55 -0.47 4.48
CA VAL A 145 -4.51 -1.16 5.35
C VAL A 145 -3.77 -2.28 6.11
N PRO A 146 -3.79 -2.29 7.45
CA PRO A 146 -3.30 -3.41 8.24
C PRO A 146 -4.17 -4.66 8.04
N ARG A 147 -3.58 -5.85 8.15
CA ARG A 147 -4.30 -7.12 7.92
C ARG A 147 -5.53 -7.28 8.82
N GLY A 148 -5.43 -6.88 10.08
CA GLY A 148 -6.54 -6.94 11.04
C GLY A 148 -7.69 -5.98 10.75
N GLU A 149 -7.50 -4.97 9.90
CA GLU A 149 -8.53 -3.96 9.58
C GLU A 149 -9.19 -4.21 8.22
N GLU A 150 -8.73 -5.18 7.44
CA GLU A 150 -9.26 -5.45 6.09
C GLU A 150 -10.77 -5.74 6.09
N MET A 151 -11.24 -6.59 6.99
CA MET A 151 -12.65 -6.98 7.07
C MET A 151 -13.55 -5.85 7.57
N SER A 152 -12.96 -4.80 8.16
CA SER A 152 -13.68 -3.64 8.69
C SER A 152 -13.90 -2.52 7.68
N ILE A 153 -13.49 -2.74 6.42
CA ILE A 153 -13.72 -1.78 5.33
C ILE A 153 -15.19 -1.90 4.89
N ASP A 154 -15.91 -0.80 4.96
CA ASP A 154 -17.28 -0.69 4.47
C ASP A 154 -17.58 0.74 4.01
N TYR A 155 -18.79 0.98 3.52
CA TYR A 155 -19.28 2.32 3.28
C TYR A 155 -19.44 3.09 4.59
N TYR A 156 -19.11 4.37 4.57
CA TYR A 156 -19.31 5.25 5.72
C TYR A 156 -20.80 5.44 5.99
N MET A 157 -21.25 5.35 7.24
CA MET A 157 -22.67 5.37 7.59
C MET A 157 -23.40 6.65 7.13
N GLY A 158 -22.72 7.81 7.12
CA GLY A 158 -23.29 9.06 6.62
C GLY A 158 -23.23 9.24 5.10
N SER A 159 -22.82 8.20 4.37
CA SER A 159 -22.70 8.24 2.91
C SER A 159 -24.00 7.76 2.25
N PRO A 160 -24.43 8.36 1.13
CA PRO A 160 -25.51 7.81 0.30
C PRO A 160 -25.25 6.36 -0.13
N MET A 161 -23.98 5.98 -0.28
CA MET A 161 -23.55 4.63 -0.65
C MET A 161 -23.87 3.56 0.41
N ALA A 162 -24.15 3.96 1.66
CA ALA A 162 -24.54 3.04 2.72
C ALA A 162 -25.92 2.41 2.45
N SER A 163 -26.79 3.10 1.69
CA SER A 163 -28.07 2.56 1.27
C SER A 163 -27.89 1.45 0.22
N GLU A 164 -28.60 0.33 0.40
CA GLU A 164 -28.45 -0.85 -0.44
C GLU A 164 -29.02 -0.64 -1.86
N GLY A 165 -30.06 0.19 -2.00
CA GLY A 165 -30.70 0.49 -3.28
C GLY A 165 -30.01 1.58 -4.11
N HIS A 166 -28.82 2.06 -3.73
CA HIS A 166 -28.14 3.12 -4.48
C HIS A 166 -27.66 2.60 -5.85
N PRO A 167 -27.96 3.28 -6.97
CA PRO A 167 -27.67 2.76 -8.32
C PRO A 167 -26.17 2.54 -8.57
N GLU A 168 -25.33 3.39 -7.99
CA GLU A 168 -23.85 3.29 -8.13
C GLU A 168 -23.19 2.31 -7.15
N ARG A 169 -23.98 1.66 -6.28
CA ARG A 169 -23.45 0.66 -5.35
C ARG A 169 -23.09 -0.60 -6.12
N ALA A 170 -21.85 -1.04 -5.96
CA ALA A 170 -21.40 -2.28 -6.56
C ALA A 170 -22.07 -3.49 -5.87
N SER A 171 -22.34 -4.56 -6.63
CA SER A 171 -22.61 -5.86 -6.02
C SER A 171 -21.34 -6.27 -5.27
N ARG A 172 -21.45 -6.52 -3.95
CA ARG A 172 -20.32 -6.80 -3.02
C ARG A 172 -19.69 -8.18 -3.28
N THR A 173 -19.47 -8.53 -4.55
CA THR A 173 -18.84 -9.76 -4.98
C THR A 173 -17.32 -9.57 -4.92
N PRO A 174 -16.61 -10.27 -4.02
CA PRO A 174 -15.17 -10.14 -3.92
C PRO A 174 -14.50 -10.60 -5.22
N ARG A 175 -13.61 -9.76 -5.75
CA ARG A 175 -12.84 -10.04 -6.96
C ARG A 175 -11.53 -10.72 -6.58
N VAL A 176 -11.59 -12.03 -6.43
CA VAL A 176 -10.39 -12.86 -6.24
C VAL A 176 -9.77 -13.06 -7.62
N GLU A 177 -8.72 -12.30 -7.92
CA GLU A 177 -7.78 -12.70 -8.98
C GLU A 177 -6.69 -13.51 -8.30
N GLY A 178 -6.53 -14.76 -8.73
CA GLY A 178 -5.45 -15.66 -8.31
C GLY A 178 -4.10 -15.24 -8.87
#